data_AF-A0A4S3LPK2-F1
#
_entry.id   AF-A0A4S3LPK2-F1
#
_cell.length_a   1.000
_cell.length_b   1.000
_cell.length_c   1.000
_cell.angle_alpha   90.00
_cell.angle_beta   90.00
_cell.angle_gamma   90.00
#
_symmetry.space_group_name_H-M   'P 1'
#
loop_
_entity.id
_entity.type
_entity.pdbx_description
1 polymer ?
#
loop_
_entity_poly.entity_id
_entity_poly.type
_entity_poly.pdbx_seq_one_letter_code
_entity_poly.pdbx_strand_id
1 'polypeptide(L)' 'MMHCPLCGKVAHTRSSRYLSESTKERYHQCQN' A
#
# COMPACT_ATOMS: atom_id res chain seq x y z
N MET A 1 -1.05 7.25 -5.16
CA MET A 1 -0.33 6.93 -3.92
C MET A 1 -1.31 7.02 -2.76
N MET A 2 -1.26 6.09 -1.81
CA MET A 2 -2.06 6.17 -0.58
C MET A 2 -1.31 7.03 0.45
N HIS A 3 -2.00 7.98 1.08
CA HIS A 3 -1.46 8.69 2.24
C HIS A 3 -1.77 7.89 3.51
N CYS A 4 -0.81 7.81 4.43
CA CYS A 4 -1.04 7.17 5.71
C CYS A 4 -1.98 8.04 6.56
N PRO A 5 -3.10 7.51 7.07
CA PRO A 5 -4.05 8.28 7.86
C PRO A 5 -3.50 8.68 9.25
N LEU A 6 -2.41 8.06 9.69
CA LEU A 6 -1.80 8.33 11.00
C LEU A 6 -0.79 9.48 10.96
N CYS A 7 0.09 9.49 9.95
CA CYS A 7 1.19 10.46 9.86
C CYS A 7 1.04 11.46 8.70
N GLY A 8 0.05 11.29 7.82
CA GLY A 8 -0.19 12.13 6.64
C GLY A 8 0.83 11.97 5.50
N LYS A 9 1.94 11.26 5.74
CA LYS A 9 2.98 11.01 4.74
C LYS A 9 2.54 10.01 3.69
N VAL A 10 3.18 10.06 2.53
CA VAL A 10 2.94 9.12 1.44
C VAL A 10 3.39 7.72 1.88
N ALA A 11 2.49 6.75 1.85
CA ALA A 11 2.81 5.37 2.17
C ALA A 11 3.47 4.68 0.95
N HIS A 12 4.59 3.99 1.19
CA HIS A 12 5.35 3.32 0.14
C HIS A 12 4.78 1.94 -0.13
N THR A 13 4.70 1.54 -1.40
CA THR A 13 4.28 0.18 -1.73
C THR A 13 5.38 -0.79 -1.33
N ARG A 14 5.13 -1.63 -0.32
CA ARG A 14 6.07 -2.65 0.16
C ARG A 14 6.02 -3.90 -0.69
N SER A 15 4.81 -4.38 -0.97
CA SER A 15 4.60 -5.59 -1.74
C SER A 15 3.29 -5.51 -2.51
N SER A 16 3.21 -6.30 -3.57
CA SER A 16 1.97 -6.50 -4.30
C SER A 16 1.80 -7.99 -4.55
N ARG A 17 0.62 -8.50 -4.29
CA ARG A 17 0.27 -9.90 -4.57
C ARG A 17 -1.02 -9.95 -5.35
N TYR A 18 -1.11 -10.92 -6.26
CA TYR A 18 -2.36 -11.23 -6.92
C TYR A 18 -3.14 -12.18 -6.02
N LEU A 19 -4.35 -11.78 -5.65
CA LEU A 19 -5.29 -12.64 -4.94
C LEU A 19 -6.12 -13.46 -5.94
N SER A 20 -6.36 -12.89 -7.12
CA SER A 20 -7.00 -13.53 -8.28
C SER A 20 -6.49 -12.89 -9.57
N GLU A 21 -6.91 -13.41 -10.73
CA GLU A 21 -6.55 -12.84 -12.04
C GLU A 21 -7.00 -11.38 -12.20
N SER A 22 -8.10 -10.99 -11.57
CA SER A 22 -8.64 -9.62 -11.63
C SER A 22 -8.27 -8.76 -10.42
N THR A 23 -7.88 -9.36 -9.29
CA THR A 23 -7.65 -8.63 -8.03
C THR A 23 -6.19 -8.66 -7.63
N LYS A 24 -5.58 -7.48 -7.68
CA LYS A 24 -4.22 -7.24 -7.17
C LYS A 24 -4.26 -6.45 -5.87
N GLU A 25 -3.84 -7.09 -4.80
CA GLU A 25 -3.67 -6.45 -3.51
C GLU A 25 -2.29 -5.80 -3.44
N ARG A 26 -2.23 -4.56 -2.91
CA ARG A 26 -0.99 -3.82 -2.71
C ARG A 26 -0.89 -3.42 -1.25
N TYR A 27 0.21 -3.80 -0.62
CA TYR A 27 0.49 -3.41 0.76
C TYR A 27 1.31 -2.13 0.78
N HIS A 28 0.78 -1.11 1.45
CA HIS A 28 1.43 0.16 1.63
C HIS A 28 1.96 0.27 3.06
N GLN A 29 3.26 0.53 3.22
CA GLN A 29 3.94 0.70 4.50
C GLN A 29 4.08 2.20 4.81
N CYS A 30 3.81 2.53 6.07
CA CYS A 30 4.10 3.83 6.64
C CYS A 30 5.61 4.03 6.76
N GLN A 31 6.11 5.20 6.37
CA GLN A 31 7.53 5.54 6.46
C GLN A 31 7.98 6.05 7.83
N ASN A 32 7.07 6.13 8.80
CA ASN A 32 7.37 6.65 10.13
C ASN A 32 7.91 5.56 11.07
#